data_AF-A0A937M2V8-F1
#
_entry.id   AF-A0A937M2V8-F1
#
_cell.length_a   1.000
_cell.length_b   1.000
_cell.length_c   1.000
_cell.angle_alpha   90.00
_cell.angle_beta   90.00
_cell.angle_gamma   90.00
#
_symmetry.space_group_name_H-M   'P 1'
#
loop_
_entity.id
_entity.type
_entity.pdbx_description
1 polymer ?
#
loop_
_entity_poly.entity_id
_entity_poly.type
_entity_poly.pdbx_seq_one_letter_code
_entity_poly.pdbx_strand_id
1 'polypeptide(L)'
;MKYLSLIYLLFSFSVFADFDDYPNISSYLKGSDINKDKVFVLLNNKRLLSRDYHPTSFIRVRDEYPKYSKTLVKKGIEGYAEIGFTVNPDGSTSNHVILNSEPGNYFDKDALIEAKELRYRKDTNSNYINTKGSNHKYRFTFNLPSESRKVPRGVFNCMELIYQDKYTKAKNCSKDRVSIHRGYTVPYAMALYFTNQKEEAINILNNLIRNPDEESFYVKALTASTLTNFLFAQKSYQEIIDLEPYLVDIRKVGYEESLINAFYFLGVSNFYANNTLDSLYYLKLTQQDSNCMVSAINSNDDIKATKAQSLFRLVPDRYCYGDLYRRTEETLKAIDAVI
;
A
#
# COMPACT_ATOMS: atom_id res chain seq x y z
N MET A 1 -9.72 57.29 19.38
CA MET A 1 -8.97 56.65 18.28
C MET A 1 -8.08 55.58 18.88
N LYS A 2 -8.51 54.31 18.84
CA LYS A 2 -7.72 53.14 19.24
C LYS A 2 -7.71 52.20 18.04
N TYR A 3 -6.58 52.10 17.34
CA TYR A 3 -6.36 51.05 16.35
C TYR A 3 -5.59 49.93 17.05
N LEU A 4 -6.29 48.88 17.47
CA LEU A 4 -5.68 47.58 17.69
C LEU A 4 -5.32 47.02 16.31
N SER A 5 -4.03 46.96 16.00
CA SER A 5 -3.53 46.19 14.86
C SER A 5 -3.56 44.72 15.24
N LEU A 6 -4.52 43.99 14.69
CA LEU A 6 -4.59 42.54 14.76
C LEU A 6 -3.45 41.99 13.89
N ILE A 7 -2.36 41.53 14.53
CA ILE A 7 -1.29 40.80 13.86
C ILE A 7 -1.88 39.46 13.41
N TYR A 8 -2.15 39.32 12.12
CA TYR A 8 -2.33 38.02 11.49
C TYR A 8 -0.97 37.30 11.56
N LEU A 9 -0.81 36.42 12.54
CA LEU A 9 0.20 35.37 12.50
C LEU A 9 -0.15 34.47 11.31
N LEU A 10 0.51 34.74 10.19
CA LEU A 10 0.63 33.79 9.09
C LEU A 10 1.34 32.57 9.67
N PHE A 11 0.57 31.54 10.02
CA PHE A 11 1.11 30.19 10.21
C PHE A 11 1.85 29.85 8.93
N SER A 12 3.18 29.86 9.02
CA SER A 12 4.05 29.33 7.99
C SER A 12 3.68 27.86 7.87
N PHE A 13 3.05 27.48 6.75
CA PHE A 13 2.94 26.07 6.40
C PHE A 13 4.36 25.59 6.11
N SER A 14 5.04 25.11 7.16
CA SER A 14 6.31 24.42 7.06
C SER A 14 6.06 23.22 6.15
N VAL A 15 6.68 23.24 4.97
CA VAL A 15 6.81 22.04 4.15
C VAL A 15 7.84 21.19 4.88
N PHE A 16 7.37 20.34 5.82
CA PHE A 16 8.21 19.44 6.59
C PHE A 16 8.99 18.54 5.63
N ALA A 17 10.32 18.56 5.68
CA ALA A 17 11.09 17.47 5.10
C ALA A 17 10.83 16.22 5.93
N ASP A 18 10.99 15.05 5.30
CA ASP A 18 10.74 13.80 5.99
C ASP A 18 11.81 13.61 7.08
N PHE A 19 11.37 13.45 8.32
CA PHE A 19 12.19 13.26 9.51
C PHE A 19 13.00 14.46 10.04
N ASP A 20 12.65 15.71 9.75
CA ASP A 20 13.33 16.88 10.38
C ASP A 20 13.24 16.86 11.92
N ASP A 21 12.15 16.31 12.46
CA ASP A 21 11.94 16.15 13.91
C ASP A 21 12.72 14.97 14.53
N TYR A 22 13.47 14.21 13.73
CA TYR A 22 14.20 13.00 14.12
C TYR A 22 15.68 13.12 13.68
N PRO A 23 16.55 13.76 14.48
CA PRO A 23 17.88 14.15 14.06
C PRO A 23 18.79 12.98 13.67
N ASN A 24 18.69 11.84 14.36
CA ASN A 24 19.54 10.67 14.08
C ASN A 24 19.06 9.94 12.82
N ILE A 25 17.75 9.81 12.62
CA ILE A 25 17.16 9.32 11.37
C ILE A 25 17.57 10.23 10.20
N SER A 26 17.47 11.56 10.37
CA SER A 26 17.87 12.52 9.34
C SER A 26 19.36 12.37 8.99
N SER A 27 20.22 12.22 10.01
CA SER A 27 21.66 11.97 9.83
C SER A 27 21.92 10.66 9.10
N TYR A 28 21.26 9.56 9.50
CA TYR A 28 21.35 8.25 8.87
C TYR A 28 20.98 8.29 7.39
N LEU A 29 19.86 8.93 7.04
CA LEU A 29 19.41 9.04 5.65
C LEU A 29 20.36 9.90 4.81
N LYS A 30 20.86 11.02 5.35
CA LYS A 30 21.85 11.89 4.66
C LYS A 30 23.20 11.20 4.45
N GLY A 31 23.59 10.30 5.37
CA GLY A 31 24.78 9.45 5.22
C GLY A 31 24.58 8.23 4.32
N SER A 32 23.34 7.94 3.91
CA SER A 32 23.02 6.81 3.04
C SER A 32 23.19 7.15 1.56
N ASP A 33 23.31 6.12 0.72
CA ASP A 33 23.39 6.29 -0.73
C ASP A 33 22.08 6.86 -1.31
N ILE A 34 22.11 8.15 -1.70
CA ILE A 34 21.00 8.88 -2.31
C ILE A 34 20.49 8.25 -3.61
N ASN A 35 21.30 7.39 -4.26
CA ASN A 35 20.89 6.68 -5.47
C ASN A 35 19.93 5.51 -5.18
N LYS A 36 19.70 5.15 -3.91
CA LYS A 36 18.66 4.19 -3.54
C LYS A 36 17.30 4.89 -3.55
N ASP A 37 16.36 4.36 -4.32
CA ASP A 37 15.00 4.91 -4.47
C ASP A 37 14.32 5.22 -3.12
N LYS A 38 14.41 4.30 -2.15
CA LYS A 38 13.83 4.48 -0.80
C LYS A 38 14.46 5.67 -0.07
N VAL A 39 15.78 5.84 -0.13
CA VAL A 39 16.49 6.97 0.50
C VAL A 39 16.05 8.28 -0.13
N PHE A 40 16.01 8.33 -1.46
CA PHE A 40 15.56 9.52 -2.18
C PHE A 40 14.13 9.92 -1.80
N VAL A 41 13.19 8.95 -1.83
CA VAL A 41 11.77 9.23 -1.58
C VAL A 41 11.57 9.75 -0.16
N LEU A 42 12.24 9.15 0.82
CA LEU A 42 12.22 9.62 2.21
C LEU A 42 12.81 11.03 2.29
N LEU A 43 14.07 11.27 1.90
CA LEU A 43 14.71 12.59 2.04
C LEU A 43 13.97 13.74 1.34
N ASN A 44 13.19 13.45 0.30
CA ASN A 44 12.48 14.47 -0.48
C ASN A 44 10.97 14.52 -0.17
N ASN A 45 10.50 13.83 0.87
CA ASN A 45 9.08 13.74 1.26
C ASN A 45 8.16 13.46 0.06
N LYS A 46 8.61 12.55 -0.83
CA LYS A 46 7.85 12.16 -2.01
C LYS A 46 6.82 11.09 -1.62
N ARG A 47 5.72 11.02 -2.39
CA ARG A 47 4.69 9.99 -2.18
C ARG A 47 5.30 8.59 -2.32
N LEU A 48 5.20 7.80 -1.27
CA LEU A 48 5.66 6.42 -1.24
C LEU A 48 4.71 5.54 -2.06
N LEU A 49 5.27 4.61 -2.85
CA LEU A 49 4.54 3.73 -3.78
C LEU A 49 3.59 4.49 -4.74
N SER A 50 3.99 5.69 -5.15
CA SER A 50 3.34 6.50 -6.19
C SER A 50 2.99 5.66 -7.41
N ARG A 51 1.86 5.97 -8.08
CA ARG A 51 1.57 5.39 -9.40
C ARG A 51 2.57 5.86 -10.44
N ASP A 52 3.12 7.05 -10.23
CA ASP A 52 4.18 7.65 -11.01
C ASP A 52 5.50 7.36 -10.30
N TYR A 53 6.10 6.19 -10.58
CA TYR A 53 7.33 5.81 -9.92
C TYR A 53 8.49 6.42 -10.67
N HIS A 54 8.88 7.62 -10.25
CA HIS A 54 10.25 8.01 -10.45
C HIS A 54 10.68 9.13 -9.52
N PRO A 55 11.93 9.08 -9.04
CA PRO A 55 12.68 10.29 -8.79
C PRO A 55 13.04 10.91 -10.15
N THR A 56 12.13 11.51 -10.91
CA THR A 56 12.51 12.30 -12.11
C THR A 56 12.34 13.77 -11.81
N SER A 57 13.06 14.60 -12.58
CA SER A 57 12.72 16.00 -12.78
C SER A 57 11.55 16.13 -13.75
N PHE A 58 10.58 15.22 -13.76
CA PHE A 58 9.39 15.29 -14.59
C PHE A 58 8.17 15.14 -13.72
N ILE A 59 7.14 15.92 -14.01
CA ILE A 59 5.82 15.77 -13.41
C ILE A 59 4.79 15.55 -14.51
N ARG A 60 3.83 14.68 -14.22
CA ARG A 60 2.73 14.37 -15.12
C ARG A 60 1.83 15.59 -15.26
N VAL A 61 1.43 15.90 -16.49
CA VAL A 61 0.51 17.00 -16.81
C VAL A 61 -0.80 16.52 -17.42
N ARG A 62 -0.85 15.24 -17.82
CA ARG A 62 -2.06 14.59 -18.30
C ARG A 62 -2.19 13.20 -17.69
N ASP A 63 -3.34 12.95 -17.07
CA ASP A 63 -3.75 11.62 -16.64
C ASP A 63 -4.43 10.88 -17.78
N GLU A 64 -4.17 9.59 -17.86
CA GLU A 64 -4.87 8.67 -18.75
C GLU A 64 -5.39 7.48 -17.96
N TYR A 65 -6.51 6.91 -18.41
CA TYR A 65 -7.19 5.82 -17.70
C TYR A 65 -7.55 4.72 -18.68
N PRO A 66 -6.88 3.57 -18.60
CA PRO A 66 -7.14 2.49 -19.52
C PRO A 66 -8.56 1.98 -19.44
N LYS A 67 -9.05 1.59 -20.61
CA LYS A 67 -10.35 0.95 -20.73
C LYS A 67 -10.39 -0.32 -19.89
N TYR A 68 -11.18 -0.30 -18.83
CA TYR A 68 -11.43 -1.49 -18.04
C TYR A 68 -12.56 -2.32 -18.66
N SER A 69 -12.20 -3.49 -19.22
CA SER A 69 -13.15 -4.40 -19.87
C SER A 69 -14.28 -4.85 -18.95
N LYS A 70 -15.53 -4.63 -19.37
CA LYS A 70 -16.74 -5.12 -18.67
C LYS A 70 -16.70 -6.64 -18.44
N THR A 71 -16.01 -7.39 -19.29
CA THR A 71 -15.85 -8.85 -19.12
C THR A 71 -14.98 -9.17 -17.91
N LEU A 72 -13.87 -8.45 -17.71
CA LEU A 72 -13.00 -8.63 -16.54
C LEU A 72 -13.73 -8.23 -15.25
N VAL A 73 -14.44 -7.10 -15.27
CA VAL A 73 -15.30 -6.67 -14.15
C VAL A 73 -16.34 -7.73 -13.80
N LYS A 74 -17.07 -8.27 -14.79
CA LYS A 74 -18.04 -9.37 -14.58
C LYS A 74 -17.38 -10.66 -14.10
N LYS A 75 -16.11 -10.90 -14.45
CA LYS A 75 -15.34 -12.03 -13.94
C LYS A 75 -14.82 -11.79 -12.52
N GLY A 76 -14.80 -10.56 -12.03
CA GLY A 76 -14.26 -10.20 -10.72
C GLY A 76 -12.73 -10.17 -10.72
N ILE A 77 -12.11 -9.82 -11.85
CA ILE A 77 -10.65 -9.76 -12.02
C ILE A 77 -10.22 -8.30 -11.92
N GLU A 78 -9.52 -7.94 -10.84
CA GLU A 78 -8.80 -6.68 -10.64
C GLU A 78 -7.29 -6.91 -10.71
N GLY A 79 -6.52 -5.82 -10.76
CA GLY A 79 -5.08 -5.89 -10.71
C GLY A 79 -4.41 -4.60 -11.14
N TYR A 80 -3.20 -4.71 -11.66
CA TYR A 80 -2.43 -3.57 -12.11
C TYR A 80 -1.48 -3.92 -13.26
N ALA A 81 -1.04 -2.91 -13.99
CA ALA A 81 0.03 -3.00 -14.97
C ALA A 81 1.04 -1.87 -14.74
N GLU A 82 2.31 -2.21 -14.61
CA GLU A 82 3.44 -1.30 -14.48
C GLU A 82 4.16 -1.19 -15.83
N ILE A 83 4.17 0.02 -16.38
CA ILE A 83 4.75 0.34 -17.68
C ILE A 83 6.03 1.12 -17.48
N GLY A 84 7.10 0.70 -18.14
CA GLY A 84 8.34 1.46 -18.30
C GLY A 84 8.33 2.20 -19.63
N PHE A 85 8.80 3.45 -19.66
CA PHE A 85 8.89 4.26 -20.88
C PHE A 85 9.90 5.40 -20.73
N THR A 86 10.28 6.02 -21.84
CA THR A 86 11.10 7.22 -21.88
C THR A 86 10.22 8.46 -21.98
N VAL A 87 10.52 9.49 -21.18
CA VAL A 87 9.94 10.84 -21.35
C VAL A 87 10.86 11.65 -22.27
N ASN A 88 10.32 12.07 -23.40
CA ASN A 88 11.04 12.85 -24.41
C ASN A 88 11.15 14.33 -23.99
N PRO A 89 12.06 15.13 -24.58
CA PRO A 89 12.24 16.54 -24.23
C PRO A 89 10.99 17.41 -24.39
N ASP A 90 10.09 17.05 -25.31
CA ASP A 90 8.82 17.75 -25.55
C ASP A 90 7.69 17.31 -24.58
N GLY A 91 7.98 16.38 -23.66
CA GLY A 91 7.02 15.85 -22.71
C GLY A 91 6.18 14.68 -23.20
N SER A 92 6.36 14.23 -24.46
CA SER A 92 5.76 12.99 -24.97
C SER A 92 6.47 11.75 -24.41
N THR A 93 5.86 10.57 -24.57
CA THR A 93 6.42 9.30 -24.07
C THR A 93 6.74 8.35 -25.23
N SER A 94 7.79 7.54 -25.07
CA SER A 94 8.24 6.56 -26.07
C SER A 94 8.81 5.29 -25.42
N ASN A 95 9.09 4.24 -26.20
CA ASN A 95 9.71 2.99 -25.74
C ASN A 95 8.93 2.27 -24.61
N HIS A 96 7.60 2.25 -24.71
CA HIS A 96 6.73 1.63 -23.70
C HIS A 96 6.90 0.10 -23.64
N VAL A 97 7.13 -0.42 -22.44
CA VAL A 97 7.25 -1.85 -22.15
C VAL A 97 6.53 -2.22 -20.87
N ILE A 98 5.95 -3.41 -20.81
CA ILE A 98 5.41 -3.97 -19.56
C ILE A 98 6.60 -4.37 -18.68
N LEU A 99 6.69 -3.79 -17.49
CA LEU A 99 7.66 -4.19 -16.48
C LEU A 99 7.09 -5.27 -15.57
N ASN A 100 5.82 -5.13 -15.22
CA ASN A 100 5.12 -6.07 -14.37
C ASN A 100 3.60 -5.96 -14.58
N SER A 101 2.87 -7.06 -14.45
CA SER A 101 1.40 -7.04 -14.40
C SER A 101 0.88 -8.23 -13.61
N GLU A 102 -0.08 -7.96 -12.73
CA GLU A 102 -0.70 -8.95 -11.86
C GLU A 102 -2.23 -8.83 -11.99
N PRO A 103 -2.99 -9.95 -11.97
CA PRO A 103 -2.57 -11.34 -11.74
C PRO A 103 -2.05 -12.07 -13.00
N GLY A 104 -1.81 -11.31 -14.07
CA GLY A 104 -1.34 -11.80 -15.36
C GLY A 104 -1.49 -10.70 -16.40
N ASN A 105 -1.37 -11.03 -17.67
CA ASN A 105 -1.35 -10.06 -18.78
C ASN A 105 -2.73 -9.52 -19.19
N TYR A 106 -3.74 -9.58 -18.31
CA TYR A 106 -5.11 -9.15 -18.60
C TYR A 106 -5.19 -7.68 -19.01
N PHE A 107 -4.27 -6.86 -18.51
CA PHE A 107 -4.31 -5.41 -18.61
C PHE A 107 -3.26 -4.82 -19.56
N ASP A 108 -2.28 -5.63 -19.99
CA ASP A 108 -1.08 -5.17 -20.69
C ASP A 108 -1.40 -4.35 -21.94
N LYS A 109 -2.29 -4.86 -22.78
CA LYS A 109 -2.65 -4.22 -24.05
C LYS A 109 -3.26 -2.85 -23.83
N ASP A 110 -4.26 -2.76 -22.94
CA ASP A 110 -4.97 -1.51 -22.67
C ASP A 110 -4.03 -0.51 -21.97
N ALA A 111 -3.19 -0.98 -21.04
CA ALA A 111 -2.18 -0.16 -20.39
C ALA A 111 -1.14 0.42 -21.37
N LEU A 112 -0.64 -0.39 -22.32
CA LEU A 112 0.33 0.05 -23.33
C LEU A 112 -0.26 1.07 -24.32
N ILE A 113 -1.55 0.96 -24.66
CA ILE A 113 -2.22 1.93 -25.53
C ILE A 113 -2.24 3.30 -24.84
N GLU A 114 -2.60 3.32 -23.56
CA GLU A 114 -2.87 4.55 -22.80
C GLU A 114 -1.59 5.22 -22.33
N ALA A 115 -0.55 4.42 -22.06
CA ALA A 115 0.78 4.94 -21.72
C ALA A 115 1.34 5.88 -22.81
N LYS A 116 0.95 5.70 -24.07
CA LYS A 116 1.35 6.56 -25.21
C LYS A 116 0.74 7.96 -25.15
N GLU A 117 -0.38 8.11 -24.44
CA GLU A 117 -1.09 9.39 -24.33
C GLU A 117 -0.70 10.17 -23.06
N LEU A 118 0.03 9.54 -22.13
CA LEU A 118 0.63 10.23 -20.99
C LEU A 118 1.52 11.39 -21.45
N ARG A 119 1.44 12.52 -20.75
CA ARG A 119 2.27 13.70 -21.00
C ARG A 119 2.90 14.19 -19.71
N TYR A 120 4.13 14.66 -19.84
CA TYR A 120 4.97 15.14 -18.75
C TYR A 120 5.55 16.51 -19.07
N ARG A 121 5.98 17.23 -18.03
CA ARG A 121 6.83 18.42 -18.17
C ARG A 121 7.98 18.34 -17.18
N LYS A 122 9.05 19.08 -17.45
CA LYS A 122 10.17 19.18 -16.50
C LYS A 122 9.70 19.84 -15.19
N ASP A 123 10.07 19.24 -14.06
CA ASP A 123 9.97 19.79 -12.73
C ASP A 123 11.16 20.71 -12.48
N THR A 124 10.92 22.00 -12.57
CA THR A 124 11.93 23.04 -12.32
C THR A 124 12.22 23.25 -10.84
N ASN A 125 11.43 22.65 -9.95
CA ASN A 125 11.59 22.75 -8.50
C ASN A 125 12.39 21.58 -7.93
N SER A 126 12.86 20.66 -8.77
CA SER A 126 13.68 19.52 -8.38
C SER A 126 15.14 19.76 -8.78
N ASN A 127 16.03 19.78 -7.80
CA ASN A 127 17.48 19.74 -8.02
C ASN A 127 17.99 18.31 -8.32
N TYR A 128 17.09 17.36 -8.54
CA TYR A 128 17.45 15.97 -8.76
C TYR A 128 17.95 15.73 -10.18
N ILE A 129 19.20 15.27 -10.28
CA ILE A 129 19.82 14.83 -11.53
C ILE A 129 19.83 13.30 -11.50
N ASN A 130 18.86 12.66 -12.16
CA ASN A 130 18.98 11.23 -12.39
C ASN A 130 20.09 10.99 -13.43
N THR A 131 21.13 10.25 -13.04
CA THR A 131 22.26 9.94 -13.91
C THR A 131 22.22 8.52 -14.49
N LYS A 132 21.20 7.71 -14.16
CA LYS A 132 21.04 6.35 -14.68
C LYS A 132 19.59 6.01 -15.03
N GLY A 133 19.36 5.83 -16.33
CA GLY A 133 18.19 5.13 -16.86
C GLY A 133 17.01 6.05 -17.09
N SER A 134 16.86 6.52 -18.33
CA SER A 134 15.75 7.29 -18.88
C SER A 134 14.42 6.52 -18.94
N ASN A 135 14.15 5.64 -17.97
CA ASN A 135 12.99 4.75 -17.95
C ASN A 135 12.07 5.14 -16.79
N HIS A 136 11.19 6.09 -17.08
CA HIS A 136 10.05 6.45 -16.26
C HIS A 136 9.12 5.25 -16.08
N LYS A 137 8.51 5.09 -14.91
CA LYS A 137 7.57 4.00 -14.65
C LYS A 137 6.20 4.54 -14.24
N TYR A 138 5.15 3.93 -14.75
CA TYR A 138 3.78 4.27 -14.40
C TYR A 138 2.95 3.03 -14.12
N ARG A 139 2.16 3.05 -13.04
CA ARG A 139 1.18 2.00 -12.69
C ARG A 139 -0.23 2.42 -13.05
N PHE A 140 -0.84 1.66 -13.95
CA PHE A 140 -2.29 1.64 -14.09
C PHE A 140 -2.88 0.61 -13.13
N THR A 141 -3.92 1.02 -12.41
CA THR A 141 -4.59 0.21 -11.39
C THR A 141 -6.06 -0.01 -11.78
N PHE A 142 -6.49 -1.26 -11.80
CA PHE A 142 -7.80 -1.70 -12.29
C PHE A 142 -8.64 -2.25 -11.13
N ASN A 143 -9.31 -1.36 -10.40
CA ASN A 143 -10.01 -1.74 -9.17
C ASN A 143 -11.46 -2.13 -9.45
N LEU A 144 -11.89 -3.26 -8.89
CA LEU A 144 -13.29 -3.64 -8.99
C LEU A 144 -14.17 -2.65 -8.21
N PRO A 145 -15.33 -2.28 -8.78
CA PRO A 145 -16.44 -1.78 -7.99
C PRO A 145 -16.76 -2.74 -6.84
N SER A 146 -17.24 -2.24 -5.71
CA SER A 146 -17.45 -3.05 -4.50
C SER A 146 -18.41 -4.22 -4.75
N GLU A 147 -19.42 -4.02 -5.59
CA GLU A 147 -20.39 -5.03 -6.01
C GLU A 147 -19.82 -6.12 -6.93
N SER A 148 -18.65 -5.88 -7.54
CA SER A 148 -18.00 -6.82 -8.46
C SER A 148 -16.93 -7.68 -7.79
N ARG A 149 -16.65 -7.45 -6.51
CA ARG A 149 -15.76 -8.29 -5.69
C ARG A 149 -16.49 -9.59 -5.36
N LYS A 150 -16.11 -10.68 -6.03
CA LYS A 150 -16.80 -11.98 -5.94
C LYS A 150 -16.49 -12.78 -4.68
N VAL A 151 -16.50 -12.14 -3.50
CA VAL A 151 -16.40 -12.88 -2.24
C VAL A 151 -17.79 -13.16 -1.67
N PRO A 152 -18.16 -14.44 -1.45
CA PRO A 152 -19.48 -14.76 -0.93
C PRO A 152 -19.74 -14.09 0.42
N ARG A 153 -20.93 -13.51 0.60
CA ARG A 153 -21.35 -12.88 1.87
C ARG A 153 -21.21 -13.83 3.07
N GLY A 154 -21.34 -15.13 2.83
CA GLY A 154 -21.16 -16.16 3.86
C GLY A 154 -19.74 -16.21 4.45
N VAL A 155 -18.69 -15.79 3.75
CA VAL A 155 -17.33 -15.65 4.30
C VAL A 155 -17.36 -14.71 5.50
N PHE A 156 -18.01 -13.56 5.32
CA PHE A 156 -18.10 -12.50 6.32
C PHE A 156 -19.01 -12.86 7.48
N ASN A 157 -20.09 -13.60 7.21
CA ASN A 157 -20.91 -14.16 8.28
C ASN A 157 -20.09 -15.11 9.17
N CYS A 158 -19.14 -15.87 8.60
CA CYS A 158 -18.26 -16.72 9.40
C CYS A 158 -17.18 -15.90 10.14
N MET A 159 -16.65 -14.82 9.55
CA MET A 159 -15.72 -13.91 10.22
C MET A 159 -16.38 -13.18 11.39
N GLU A 160 -17.64 -12.77 11.25
CA GLU A 160 -18.42 -12.13 12.32
C GLU A 160 -18.52 -13.03 13.57
N LEU A 161 -18.61 -14.36 13.39
CA LEU A 161 -18.56 -15.29 14.50
C LEU A 161 -17.20 -15.28 15.23
N ILE A 162 -16.09 -14.99 14.54
CA ILE A 162 -14.79 -14.81 15.18
C ILE A 162 -14.79 -13.56 16.05
N TYR A 163 -15.30 -12.43 15.56
CA TYR A 163 -15.36 -11.18 16.30
C TYR A 163 -16.29 -11.23 17.52
N GLN A 164 -17.21 -12.19 17.56
CA GLN A 164 -18.08 -12.48 18.69
C GLN A 164 -17.52 -13.58 19.61
N ASP A 165 -16.25 -13.96 19.45
CA ASP A 165 -15.57 -15.03 20.19
C ASP A 165 -16.23 -16.43 20.08
N LYS A 166 -17.00 -16.66 19.02
CA LYS A 166 -17.70 -17.93 18.73
C LYS A 166 -16.86 -18.83 17.81
N TYR A 167 -15.62 -19.11 18.18
CA TYR A 167 -14.63 -19.75 17.30
C TYR A 167 -15.04 -21.14 16.79
N THR A 168 -15.62 -21.99 17.65
CA THR A 168 -16.11 -23.32 17.22
C THR A 168 -17.22 -23.22 16.17
N LYS A 169 -18.12 -22.24 16.33
CA LYS A 169 -19.18 -21.97 15.33
C LYS A 169 -18.57 -21.42 14.04
N ALA A 170 -17.59 -20.54 14.12
CA ALA A 170 -16.87 -20.02 12.95
C ALA A 170 -16.13 -21.12 12.18
N LYS A 171 -15.47 -22.04 12.90
CA LYS A 171 -14.82 -23.23 12.31
C LYS A 171 -15.82 -24.06 11.51
N ASN A 172 -16.95 -24.42 12.13
CA ASN A 172 -18.00 -25.20 11.46
C ASN A 172 -18.68 -24.44 10.31
N CYS A 173 -18.77 -23.12 10.40
CA CYS A 173 -19.32 -22.26 9.35
C CYS A 173 -18.48 -22.28 8.05
N SER A 174 -17.16 -22.45 8.18
CA SER A 174 -16.19 -22.23 7.11
C SER A 174 -15.54 -23.51 6.59
N LYS A 175 -15.27 -24.50 7.44
CA LYS A 175 -14.48 -25.71 7.14
C LYS A 175 -14.84 -26.36 5.80
N ASP A 176 -16.10 -26.74 5.61
CA ASP A 176 -16.51 -27.48 4.41
C ASP A 176 -16.72 -26.55 3.19
N ARG A 177 -16.83 -25.24 3.42
CA ARG A 177 -17.06 -24.22 2.39
C ARG A 177 -15.78 -23.70 1.74
N VAL A 178 -14.61 -24.05 2.26
CA VAL A 178 -13.32 -23.78 1.60
C VAL A 178 -13.29 -24.38 0.19
N SER A 179 -13.93 -25.54 -0.01
CA SER A 179 -14.08 -26.19 -1.31
C SER A 179 -14.97 -25.42 -2.30
N ILE A 180 -15.90 -24.60 -1.78
CA ILE A 180 -16.83 -23.78 -2.57
C ILE A 180 -16.15 -22.49 -3.02
N HIS A 181 -15.40 -21.86 -2.11
CA HIS A 181 -14.68 -20.62 -2.39
C HIS A 181 -13.50 -20.45 -1.43
N ARG A 182 -12.30 -20.20 -1.97
CA ARG A 182 -11.06 -20.06 -1.17
C ARG A 182 -11.09 -18.95 -0.13
N GLY A 183 -11.93 -17.93 -0.33
CA GLY A 183 -12.18 -16.90 0.70
C GLY A 183 -12.64 -17.46 2.07
N TYR A 184 -13.28 -18.63 2.13
CA TYR A 184 -13.64 -19.28 3.41
C TYR A 184 -12.43 -19.78 4.20
N THR A 185 -11.27 -19.90 3.57
CA THR A 185 -10.02 -20.26 4.25
C THR A 185 -9.65 -19.25 5.33
N VAL A 186 -9.94 -17.97 5.13
CA VAL A 186 -9.60 -16.91 6.10
C VAL A 186 -10.33 -17.10 7.44
N PRO A 187 -11.68 -17.11 7.51
CA PRO A 187 -12.38 -17.37 8.78
C PRO A 187 -12.08 -18.76 9.35
N TYR A 188 -11.80 -19.77 8.51
CA TYR A 188 -11.39 -21.09 8.98
C TYR A 188 -10.05 -21.04 9.73
N ALA A 189 -9.03 -20.43 9.13
CA ALA A 189 -7.72 -20.25 9.76
C ALA A 189 -7.82 -19.37 11.02
N MET A 190 -8.63 -18.31 11.01
CA MET A 190 -8.89 -17.53 12.23
C MET A 190 -9.47 -18.39 13.35
N ALA A 191 -10.46 -19.24 13.05
CA ALA A 191 -11.05 -20.13 14.03
C ALA A 191 -10.02 -21.13 14.59
N LEU A 192 -9.15 -21.69 13.73
CA LEU A 192 -8.06 -22.56 14.14
C LEU A 192 -7.09 -21.84 15.09
N TYR A 193 -6.68 -20.62 14.74
CA TYR A 193 -5.75 -19.83 15.53
C TYR A 193 -6.27 -19.60 16.96
N PHE A 194 -7.54 -19.18 17.09
CA PHE A 194 -8.17 -18.93 18.39
C PHE A 194 -8.62 -20.20 19.13
N THR A 195 -8.60 -21.36 18.48
CA THR A 195 -8.81 -22.69 19.11
C THR A 195 -7.50 -23.47 19.30
N ASN A 196 -6.39 -22.73 19.46
CA ASN A 196 -5.06 -23.23 19.79
C ASN A 196 -4.39 -24.11 18.71
N GLN A 197 -4.86 -24.05 17.46
CA GLN A 197 -4.24 -24.66 16.27
C GLN A 197 -3.48 -23.58 15.47
N LYS A 198 -2.54 -22.89 16.12
CA LYS A 198 -1.93 -21.66 15.59
C LYS A 198 -1.02 -21.91 14.38
N GLU A 199 -0.17 -22.93 14.43
CA GLU A 199 0.74 -23.28 13.33
C GLU A 199 -0.04 -23.69 12.08
N GLU A 200 -1.08 -24.50 12.24
CA GLU A 200 -1.97 -24.90 11.14
C GLU A 200 -2.65 -23.69 10.51
N ALA A 201 -3.16 -22.76 11.33
CA ALA A 201 -3.76 -21.52 10.86
C ALA A 201 -2.79 -20.67 10.01
N ILE A 202 -1.56 -20.48 10.49
CA ILE A 202 -0.51 -19.74 9.79
C ILE A 202 -0.15 -20.43 8.47
N ASN A 203 0.09 -21.74 8.50
CA ASN A 203 0.46 -22.51 7.30
C ASN A 203 -0.60 -22.43 6.21
N ILE A 204 -1.88 -22.55 6.59
CA ILE A 204 -3.00 -22.45 5.65
C ILE A 204 -3.06 -21.07 4.98
N LEU A 205 -2.91 -19.99 5.74
CA LEU A 205 -2.92 -18.64 5.19
C LEU A 205 -1.67 -18.34 4.35
N ASN A 206 -0.51 -18.82 4.77
CA ASN A 206 0.74 -18.68 4.03
C ASN A 206 0.67 -19.40 2.68
N ASN A 207 0.07 -20.59 2.64
CA ASN A 207 -0.17 -21.31 1.39
C ASN A 207 -1.17 -20.56 0.49
N LEU A 208 -2.20 -19.94 1.06
CA LEU A 208 -3.21 -19.21 0.29
C LEU A 208 -2.64 -17.94 -0.36
N ILE A 209 -1.89 -17.11 0.38
CA ILE A 209 -1.35 -15.86 -0.18
C ILE A 209 -0.32 -16.12 -1.29
N ARG A 210 0.41 -17.24 -1.21
CA ARG A 210 1.42 -17.68 -2.19
C ARG A 210 0.84 -18.54 -3.31
N ASN A 211 -0.47 -18.79 -3.31
CA ASN A 211 -1.10 -19.61 -4.34
C ASN A 211 -1.21 -18.82 -5.66
N PRO A 212 -0.53 -19.25 -6.74
CA PRO A 212 -0.60 -18.56 -8.03
C PRO A 212 -2.01 -18.59 -8.64
N ASP A 213 -2.84 -19.59 -8.30
CA ASP A 213 -4.19 -19.71 -8.82
C ASP A 213 -5.19 -18.78 -8.11
N GLU A 214 -4.79 -18.10 -7.03
CA GLU A 214 -5.64 -17.15 -6.33
C GLU A 214 -5.53 -15.77 -6.98
N GLU A 215 -6.37 -15.51 -7.98
CA GLU A 215 -6.39 -14.23 -8.69
C GLU A 215 -7.12 -13.11 -7.90
N SER A 216 -7.88 -13.44 -6.85
CA SER A 216 -8.62 -12.42 -6.10
C SER A 216 -7.71 -11.64 -5.14
N PHE A 217 -7.37 -10.42 -5.54
CA PHE A 217 -6.66 -9.49 -4.65
C PHE A 217 -7.42 -9.20 -3.36
N TYR A 218 -8.76 -9.21 -3.39
CA TYR A 218 -9.57 -9.11 -2.18
C TYR A 218 -9.32 -10.28 -1.20
N VAL A 219 -9.30 -11.53 -1.67
CA VAL A 219 -8.98 -12.69 -0.83
C VAL A 219 -7.53 -12.60 -0.33
N LYS A 220 -6.59 -12.22 -1.20
CA LYS A 220 -5.20 -11.98 -0.83
C LYS A 220 -5.06 -10.91 0.26
N ALA A 221 -5.83 -9.82 0.19
CA ALA A 221 -5.82 -8.76 1.20
C ALA A 221 -6.34 -9.23 2.57
N LEU A 222 -7.45 -9.97 2.60
CA LEU A 222 -7.95 -10.59 3.84
C LEU A 222 -6.92 -11.56 4.44
N THR A 223 -6.30 -12.35 3.57
CA THR A 223 -5.27 -13.34 3.96
C THR A 223 -4.04 -12.65 4.52
N ALA A 224 -3.51 -11.66 3.81
CA ALA A 224 -2.37 -10.85 4.22
C ALA A 224 -2.59 -10.20 5.57
N SER A 225 -3.70 -9.47 5.73
CA SER A 225 -4.03 -8.78 6.98
C SER A 225 -4.12 -9.76 8.16
N THR A 226 -4.75 -10.91 7.95
CA THR A 226 -4.89 -11.94 8.99
C THR A 226 -3.55 -12.60 9.33
N LEU A 227 -2.79 -13.01 8.30
CA LEU A 227 -1.52 -13.70 8.44
C LEU A 227 -0.48 -12.84 9.16
N THR A 228 -0.34 -11.56 8.77
CA THR A 228 0.64 -10.66 9.39
C THR A 228 0.30 -10.40 10.86
N ASN A 229 -0.99 -10.33 11.23
CA ASN A 229 -1.40 -10.25 12.64
C ASN A 229 -0.95 -11.49 13.43
N PHE A 230 -1.13 -12.69 12.86
CA PHE A 230 -0.74 -13.94 13.52
C PHE A 230 0.78 -14.06 13.68
N LEU A 231 1.53 -13.78 12.61
CA LEU A 231 2.99 -13.82 12.63
C LEU A 231 3.55 -12.80 13.62
N PHE A 232 3.01 -11.58 13.65
CA PHE A 232 3.48 -10.54 14.56
C PHE A 232 3.21 -10.90 16.02
N ALA A 233 2.04 -11.47 16.31
CA ALA A 233 1.71 -11.97 17.65
C ALA A 233 2.66 -13.09 18.11
N GLN A 234 3.24 -13.85 17.19
CA GLN A 234 4.25 -14.88 17.47
C GLN A 234 5.70 -14.39 17.37
N LYS A 235 5.90 -13.11 17.05
CA LYS A 235 7.23 -12.51 16.82
C LYS A 235 8.01 -13.17 15.67
N SER A 236 7.29 -13.74 14.70
CA SER A 236 7.82 -14.31 13.46
C SER A 236 8.15 -13.20 12.46
N TYR A 237 9.18 -12.40 12.77
CA TYR A 237 9.51 -11.18 12.03
C TYR A 237 10.05 -11.47 10.63
N GLN A 238 10.87 -12.50 10.47
CA GLN A 238 11.43 -12.86 9.16
C GLN A 238 10.32 -13.28 8.19
N GLU A 239 9.35 -14.04 8.67
CA GLU A 239 8.20 -14.48 7.88
C GLU A 239 7.32 -13.30 7.44
N ILE A 240 7.24 -12.21 8.22
CA ILE A 240 6.57 -10.98 7.80
C ILE A 240 7.38 -10.27 6.70
N ILE A 241 8.70 -10.21 6.84
CA ILE A 241 9.60 -9.64 5.81
C ILE A 241 9.44 -10.41 4.49
N ASP A 242 9.38 -11.74 4.54
CA ASP A 242 9.22 -12.60 3.36
C ASP A 242 7.84 -12.45 2.68
N LEU A 243 6.89 -11.74 3.31
CA LEU A 243 5.59 -11.40 2.71
C LEU A 243 5.60 -10.06 1.97
N GLU A 244 6.67 -9.26 2.06
CA GLU A 244 6.77 -7.92 1.45
C GLU A 244 6.28 -7.87 0.00
N PRO A 245 6.69 -8.77 -0.92
CA PRO A 245 6.24 -8.70 -2.32
C PRO A 245 4.71 -8.77 -2.44
N TYR A 246 4.07 -9.70 -1.71
CA TYR A 246 2.62 -9.88 -1.75
C TYR A 246 1.89 -8.67 -1.14
N LEU A 247 2.40 -8.13 -0.03
CA LEU A 247 1.83 -6.94 0.61
C LEU A 247 1.87 -5.74 -0.35
N VAL A 248 3.02 -5.54 -1.00
CA VAL A 248 3.21 -4.46 -1.98
C VAL A 248 2.27 -4.64 -3.18
N ASP A 249 2.14 -5.84 -3.74
CA ASP A 249 1.26 -6.13 -4.86
C ASP A 249 -0.22 -5.89 -4.54
N ILE A 250 -0.66 -6.35 -3.36
CA ILE A 250 -2.03 -6.12 -2.91
C ILE A 250 -2.29 -4.62 -2.72
N ARG A 251 -1.32 -3.90 -2.13
CA ARG A 251 -1.43 -2.45 -1.94
C ARG A 251 -1.54 -1.71 -3.27
N LYS A 252 -0.83 -2.14 -4.33
CA LYS A 252 -0.88 -1.53 -5.68
C LYS A 252 -2.27 -1.55 -6.31
N VAL A 253 -3.14 -2.47 -5.88
CA VAL A 253 -4.56 -2.58 -6.31
C VAL A 253 -5.49 -1.75 -5.42
N GLY A 254 -4.94 -0.89 -4.56
CA GLY A 254 -5.73 0.03 -3.76
C GLY A 254 -6.29 -0.59 -2.47
N TYR A 255 -5.55 -1.50 -1.84
CA TYR A 255 -5.92 -2.08 -0.55
C TYR A 255 -5.07 -1.53 0.61
N GLU A 256 -4.62 -0.28 0.50
CA GLU A 256 -3.83 0.44 1.51
C GLU A 256 -4.41 0.30 2.91
N GLU A 257 -5.66 0.76 3.09
CA GLU A 257 -6.29 0.81 4.41
C GLU A 257 -6.36 -0.55 5.10
N SER A 258 -6.58 -1.60 4.33
CA SER A 258 -6.71 -2.97 4.86
C SER A 258 -5.35 -3.60 5.23
N LEU A 259 -4.26 -3.07 4.65
CA LEU A 259 -2.89 -3.49 4.88
C LEU A 259 -2.11 -2.55 5.81
N ILE A 260 -2.71 -1.46 6.28
CA ILE A 260 -2.07 -0.49 7.17
C ILE A 260 -1.32 -1.17 8.35
N ASN A 261 -1.96 -2.12 9.04
CA ASN A 261 -1.30 -2.88 10.12
C ASN A 261 -0.19 -3.81 9.61
N ALA A 262 -0.39 -4.42 8.43
CA ALA A 262 0.61 -5.30 7.82
C ALA A 262 1.90 -4.53 7.50
N PHE A 263 1.79 -3.31 6.95
CA PHE A 263 2.94 -2.45 6.68
C PHE A 263 3.58 -1.90 7.96
N TYR A 264 2.79 -1.58 8.98
CA TYR A 264 3.34 -1.24 10.30
C TYR A 264 4.18 -2.39 10.85
N PHE A 265 3.65 -3.62 10.83
CA PHE A 265 4.38 -4.80 11.30
C PHE A 265 5.59 -5.11 10.43
N LEU A 266 5.52 -4.90 9.12
CA LEU A 266 6.66 -5.04 8.22
C LEU A 266 7.78 -4.04 8.55
N GLY A 267 7.43 -2.79 8.86
CA GLY A 267 8.38 -1.77 9.31
C GLY A 267 9.08 -2.17 10.61
N VAL A 268 8.30 -2.54 11.63
CA VAL A 268 8.84 -3.02 12.92
C VAL A 268 9.70 -4.27 12.74
N SER A 269 9.28 -5.23 11.91
CA SER A 269 10.02 -6.46 11.65
C SER A 269 11.37 -6.17 10.99
N ASN A 270 11.40 -5.26 10.00
CA ASN A 270 12.65 -4.83 9.36
C ASN A 270 13.59 -4.15 10.35
N PHE A 271 13.08 -3.38 11.32
CA PHE A 271 13.93 -2.79 12.36
C PHE A 271 14.62 -3.88 13.20
N TYR A 272 13.86 -4.88 13.67
CA TYR A 272 14.43 -6.00 14.43
C TYR A 272 15.40 -6.86 13.62
N ALA A 273 15.29 -6.86 12.29
CA ALA A 273 16.22 -7.51 11.37
C ALA A 273 17.44 -6.65 10.98
N ASN A 274 17.62 -5.46 11.59
CA ASN A 274 18.65 -4.47 11.23
C ASN A 274 18.55 -3.92 9.79
N ASN A 275 17.38 -4.01 9.16
CA ASN A 275 17.09 -3.41 7.86
C ASN A 275 16.51 -1.99 8.06
N THR A 276 17.30 -1.08 8.64
CA THR A 276 16.83 0.25 9.09
C THR A 276 16.17 1.06 7.98
N LEU A 277 16.73 1.10 6.76
CA LEU A 277 16.15 1.83 5.64
C LEU A 277 14.74 1.33 5.27
N ASP A 278 14.55 0.01 5.23
CA ASP A 278 13.25 -0.59 4.90
C ASP A 278 12.24 -0.39 6.04
N SER A 279 12.70 -0.44 7.29
CA SER A 279 11.89 -0.07 8.46
C SER A 279 11.34 1.34 8.32
N LEU A 280 12.22 2.33 8.12
CA LEU A 280 11.83 3.74 7.98
C LEU A 280 10.86 3.93 6.81
N TYR A 281 11.12 3.28 5.67
CA TYR A 281 10.24 3.31 4.51
C TYR A 281 8.82 2.83 4.83
N TYR A 282 8.69 1.67 5.47
CA TYR A 282 7.39 1.07 5.76
C TYR A 282 6.64 1.73 6.92
N LEU A 283 7.36 2.24 7.92
CA LEU A 283 6.76 3.06 8.98
C LEU A 283 6.28 4.40 8.41
N LYS A 284 7.04 5.03 7.51
CA LYS A 284 6.58 6.24 6.83
C LYS A 284 5.38 5.97 5.92
N LEU A 285 5.39 4.84 5.22
CA LEU A 285 4.24 4.41 4.41
C LEU A 285 2.99 4.22 5.28
N THR A 286 3.15 3.66 6.48
CA THR A 286 2.06 3.53 7.46
C THR A 286 1.53 4.90 7.89
N GLN A 287 2.41 5.88 8.18
CA GLN A 287 1.98 7.25 8.47
C GLN A 287 1.22 7.87 7.30
N GLN A 288 1.73 7.71 6.07
CA GLN A 288 1.07 8.17 4.85
C GLN A 288 -0.35 7.58 4.71
N ASP A 289 -0.48 6.26 4.88
CA ASP A 289 -1.73 5.54 4.65
C ASP A 289 -2.74 5.71 5.80
N SER A 290 -2.28 6.06 7.01
CA SER A 290 -3.16 6.37 8.16
C SER A 290 -3.99 7.65 7.99
N ASN A 291 -3.67 8.46 6.97
CA ASN A 291 -4.41 9.62 6.48
C ASN A 291 -4.75 10.72 7.53
N CYS A 292 -3.96 10.83 8.60
CA CYS A 292 -4.21 11.80 9.65
C CYS A 292 -3.67 13.23 9.39
N MET A 293 -2.72 13.39 8.46
CA MET A 293 -2.06 14.67 8.18
C MET A 293 -1.72 14.91 6.70
N VAL A 294 -2.35 14.21 5.74
CA VAL A 294 -2.01 14.37 4.31
C VAL A 294 -2.53 15.71 3.79
N SER A 295 -1.60 16.61 3.46
CA SER A 295 -1.86 17.83 2.70
C SER A 295 -2.57 17.50 1.37
N ALA A 296 -3.62 18.25 1.04
CA ALA A 296 -4.37 18.11 -0.22
C ALA A 296 -3.49 18.19 -1.48
N ILE A 297 -2.27 18.71 -1.41
CA ILE A 297 -1.31 18.77 -2.52
C ILE A 297 -0.87 17.36 -2.97
N ASN A 298 -0.84 16.38 -2.06
CA ASN A 298 -0.51 14.98 -2.36
C ASN A 298 -1.73 14.12 -2.72
N SER A 299 -2.94 14.72 -2.76
CA SER A 299 -4.21 13.99 -2.89
C SER A 299 -4.69 13.81 -4.33
N ASN A 300 -4.16 14.57 -5.29
CA ASN A 300 -4.66 14.58 -6.67
C ASN A 300 -4.48 13.25 -7.42
N ASP A 301 -3.60 12.35 -6.97
CA ASP A 301 -3.39 11.04 -7.60
C ASP A 301 -4.47 10.00 -7.22
N ASP A 302 -5.24 10.18 -6.14
CA ASP A 302 -6.09 9.10 -5.58
C ASP A 302 -7.44 9.51 -4.94
N ILE A 303 -7.87 10.78 -5.00
CA ILE A 303 -9.21 11.19 -4.50
C ILE A 303 -10.37 10.39 -5.13
N LYS A 304 -10.15 9.75 -6.30
CA LYS A 304 -11.14 8.84 -6.90
C LYS A 304 -10.96 7.37 -6.53
N ALA A 305 -9.76 6.91 -6.17
CA ALA A 305 -9.55 5.55 -5.66
C ALA A 305 -10.06 5.39 -4.22
N THR A 306 -9.93 6.45 -3.40
CA THR A 306 -10.47 6.52 -2.03
C THR A 306 -11.98 6.31 -1.95
N LYS A 307 -12.75 6.56 -3.02
CA LYS A 307 -14.19 6.25 -3.04
C LYS A 307 -14.52 4.77 -3.29
N ALA A 308 -13.56 3.99 -3.80
CA ALA A 308 -13.73 2.55 -4.07
C ALA A 308 -13.17 1.66 -2.94
N GLN A 309 -12.51 2.25 -1.94
CA GLN A 309 -11.82 1.52 -0.87
C GLN A 309 -12.72 1.28 0.33
N SER A 310 -13.05 0.02 0.53
CA SER A 310 -13.05 -0.61 1.85
C SER A 310 -13.28 -2.10 1.61
N LEU A 311 -12.34 -2.95 2.03
CA LEU A 311 -12.65 -4.37 2.16
C LEU A 311 -13.77 -4.55 3.18
N PHE A 312 -13.81 -3.69 4.20
CA PHE A 312 -14.89 -3.51 5.15
C PHE A 312 -14.84 -2.08 5.66
N ARG A 313 -15.98 -1.40 5.82
CA ARG A 313 -16.11 -0.48 6.96
C ARG A 313 -16.06 -1.32 8.23
N LEU A 314 -14.86 -1.71 8.68
CA LEU A 314 -14.66 -2.32 10.01
C LEU A 314 -14.61 -1.25 11.11
N VAL A 315 -14.55 0.03 10.76
CA VAL A 315 -15.05 1.16 11.58
C VAL A 315 -15.59 2.23 10.62
N PRO A 316 -16.90 2.56 10.61
CA PRO A 316 -17.52 3.34 9.53
C PRO A 316 -17.13 4.82 9.37
N ASP A 317 -16.42 5.46 10.30
CA ASP A 317 -16.43 6.93 10.35
C ASP A 317 -15.06 7.62 10.55
N ARG A 318 -13.94 6.88 10.50
CA ARG A 318 -12.63 7.50 10.72
C ARG A 318 -11.88 7.71 9.41
N TYR A 319 -11.97 8.94 8.89
CA TYR A 319 -11.10 9.47 7.83
C TYR A 319 -9.60 9.53 8.25
N CYS A 320 -9.29 9.24 9.52
CA CYS A 320 -7.96 9.22 10.11
C CYS A 320 -7.82 8.09 11.15
N TYR A 321 -6.81 7.23 10.98
CA TYR A 321 -6.44 6.17 11.93
C TYR A 321 -5.47 6.70 13.00
N GLY A 322 -5.93 7.69 13.80
CA GLY A 322 -5.07 8.47 14.70
C GLY A 322 -4.28 7.66 15.71
N ASP A 323 -4.85 6.58 16.24
CA ASP A 323 -4.14 5.70 17.17
C ASP A 323 -2.94 5.02 16.53
N LEU A 324 -3.06 4.60 15.26
CA LEU A 324 -1.95 3.98 14.56
C LEU A 324 -0.92 5.02 14.09
N TYR A 325 -1.37 6.18 13.63
CA TYR A 325 -0.47 7.29 13.32
C TYR A 325 0.43 7.61 14.54
N ARG A 326 -0.18 7.83 15.70
CA ARG A 326 0.52 8.06 16.97
C ARG A 326 1.44 6.90 17.35
N ARG A 327 0.98 5.65 17.23
CA ARG A 327 1.83 4.48 17.48
C ARG A 327 3.05 4.46 16.58
N THR A 328 2.89 4.87 15.33
CA THR A 328 3.98 4.93 14.35
C THR A 328 4.96 6.05 14.68
N GLU A 329 4.48 7.23 15.09
CA GLU A 329 5.34 8.31 15.59
C GLU A 329 6.16 7.88 16.80
N GLU A 330 5.54 7.26 17.81
CA GLU A 330 6.28 6.76 18.99
C GLU A 330 7.31 5.68 18.60
N THR A 331 7.00 4.85 17.60
CA THR A 331 7.95 3.87 17.06
C THR A 331 9.14 4.56 16.38
N LEU A 332 8.90 5.59 15.58
CA LEU A 332 9.96 6.37 14.93
C LEU A 332 10.83 7.12 15.95
N LYS A 333 10.23 7.69 17.01
CA LYS A 333 10.99 8.31 18.11
C LYS A 333 11.89 7.30 18.82
N ALA A 334 11.38 6.09 19.06
CA ALA A 334 12.17 5.03 19.66
C ALA A 334 13.33 4.57 18.76
N ILE A 335 13.11 4.50 17.44
CA ILE A 335 14.17 4.19 16.48
C ILE A 335 15.23 5.30 16.46
N ASP A 336 14.80 6.56 16.37
CA ASP A 336 15.71 7.72 16.38
C ASP A 336 16.58 7.78 17.64
N ALA A 337 16.04 7.38 18.80
CA ALA A 337 16.81 7.32 20.04
C ALA A 337 17.87 6.20 20.08
N VAL A 338 17.77 5.20 19.20
CA VAL A 338 18.62 3.99 19.22
C VAL A 338 19.67 4.00 18.12
N ILE A 339 19.37 4.56 16.95
CA ILE A 339 20.32 4.70 15.83
C ILE A 339 21.12 5.98 15.94
#